data_AF-A0A2C6MGW5-F1
#
_entry.id   AF-A0A2C6MGW5-F1
#
_cell.length_a   1.000
_cell.length_b   1.000
_cell.length_c   1.000
_cell.angle_alpha   90.00
_cell.angle_beta   90.00
_cell.angle_gamma   90.00
#
_symmetry.space_group_name_H-M   'P 1'
#
loop_
_entity.id
_entity.type
_entity.pdbx_description
1 polymer ?
#
loop_
_entity_poly.entity_id
_entity_poly.type
_entity_poly.pdbx_seq_one_letter_code
_entity_poly.pdbx_strand_id
1 'polypeptide(L)'
;MKRSAETYKAVEKAFCAYIKIVITRSSWGYFRAQYKHFNRTIPLEEVEEINLCAEADIDINIPVFNGDKLDEYIENEILSAVISTLNSKDKQLLYIKYYENKTDYQLSLIFGVTQQSITERKNRILKKLKNRFQI
;
A
#
# COMPACT_ATOMS: atom_id res chain seq x y z
N MET A 1 -13.49 -51.17 -24.41
CA MET A 1 -12.27 -50.84 -23.62
C MET A 1 -11.85 -49.37 -23.61
N LYS A 2 -12.39 -48.44 -24.43
CA LYS A 2 -11.91 -47.04 -24.49
C LYS A 2 -12.20 -46.16 -23.25
N ARG A 3 -13.30 -46.43 -22.53
CA ARG A 3 -13.78 -45.64 -21.38
C ARG A 3 -12.81 -45.65 -20.17
N SER A 4 -11.96 -46.68 -20.06
CA SER A 4 -10.96 -46.81 -19.00
C SER A 4 -9.73 -45.92 -19.23
N ALA A 5 -9.36 -45.62 -20.47
CA ALA A 5 -8.17 -44.83 -20.77
C ALA A 5 -8.42 -43.32 -20.60
N GLU A 6 -9.63 -42.85 -20.94
CA GLU A 6 -10.04 -41.46 -20.75
C GLU A 6 -10.20 -41.10 -19.28
N THR A 7 -10.75 -42.02 -18.48
CA THR A 7 -10.85 -41.85 -17.02
C THR A 7 -9.47 -41.80 -16.37
N TYR A 8 -8.53 -42.65 -16.81
CA TYR A 8 -7.15 -42.61 -16.33
C TYR A 8 -6.46 -41.27 -16.62
N LYS A 9 -6.58 -40.75 -17.85
CA LYS A 9 -6.07 -39.43 -18.22
C LYS A 9 -6.70 -38.29 -17.41
N ALA A 10 -8.00 -38.39 -17.12
CA ALA A 10 -8.69 -37.39 -16.30
C ALA A 10 -8.16 -37.38 -14.85
N VAL A 11 -7.93 -38.57 -14.27
CA VAL A 11 -7.34 -38.73 -12.93
C VAL A 11 -5.92 -38.21 -12.89
N GLU A 12 -5.10 -38.53 -13.90
CA GLU A 12 -3.72 -38.04 -14.01
C GLU A 12 -3.66 -36.51 -14.09
N LYS A 13 -4.55 -35.91 -14.89
CA LYS A 13 -4.67 -34.45 -14.99
C LYS A 13 -5.10 -33.80 -13.67
N ALA A 14 -6.07 -34.41 -12.98
CA ALA A 14 -6.51 -33.95 -11.67
C ALA A 14 -5.40 -34.06 -10.61
N PHE A 15 -4.64 -35.14 -10.62
CA PHE A 15 -3.49 -35.34 -9.74
C PHE A 15 -2.39 -34.31 -10.01
N CYS A 16 -2.02 -34.09 -11.27
CA CYS A 16 -1.05 -33.05 -11.65
C CYS A 16 -1.51 -31.65 -11.21
N ALA A 17 -2.79 -31.34 -11.36
CA ALA A 17 -3.35 -30.06 -10.91
C ALA A 17 -3.29 -29.92 -9.38
N TYR A 18 -3.62 -30.99 -8.66
CA TYR A 18 -3.54 -31.03 -7.20
C TYR A 18 -2.10 -30.79 -6.70
N ILE A 19 -1.12 -31.51 -7.26
CA ILE A 19 0.30 -31.36 -6.89
C ILE A 19 0.78 -29.93 -7.17
N LYS A 20 0.42 -29.34 -8.32
CA LYS A 20 0.74 -27.92 -8.62
C LYS A 20 0.19 -26.97 -7.57
N ILE A 21 -1.06 -27.17 -7.15
CA ILE A 21 -1.69 -26.33 -6.11
C ILE A 21 -0.96 -26.49 -4.78
N VAL A 22 -0.67 -27.72 -4.36
CA VAL A 22 0.02 -28.00 -3.10
C VAL A 22 1.41 -27.36 -3.08
N ILE A 23 2.20 -27.53 -4.14
CA ILE A 23 3.53 -26.93 -4.26
C ILE A 23 3.44 -25.40 -4.22
N THR A 24 2.50 -24.81 -4.96
CA THR A 24 2.33 -23.34 -5.01
C THR A 24 1.92 -22.78 -3.65
N ARG A 25 1.02 -23.47 -2.93
CA ARG A 25 0.54 -23.02 -1.62
C ARG A 25 1.58 -23.19 -0.53
N SER A 26 2.29 -24.31 -0.53
CA SER A 26 3.38 -24.57 0.42
C SER A 26 4.56 -23.63 0.21
N SER A 27 4.97 -23.41 -1.05
CA SER A 27 6.03 -22.45 -1.39
C SER A 27 5.63 -21.03 -0.99
N TRP A 28 4.39 -20.62 -1.27
CA TRP A 28 3.92 -19.29 -0.89
C TRP A 28 3.92 -19.09 0.63
N GLY A 29 3.54 -20.10 1.41
CA GLY A 29 3.62 -20.04 2.87
C GLY A 29 5.05 -19.87 3.38
N TYR A 30 5.98 -20.66 2.83
CA TYR A 30 7.41 -20.59 3.16
C TYR A 30 8.01 -19.22 2.80
N PHE A 31 7.85 -18.78 1.55
CA PHE A 31 8.39 -17.51 1.08
C PHE A 31 7.77 -16.33 1.83
N ARG A 32 6.45 -16.35 2.10
CA ARG A 32 5.81 -15.30 2.89
C ARG A 32 6.40 -15.16 4.29
N ALA A 33 6.73 -16.28 4.94
CA ALA A 33 7.44 -16.25 6.23
C ALA A 33 8.85 -15.68 6.07
N GLN A 34 9.61 -16.15 5.08
CA GLN A 34 10.95 -15.64 4.80
C GLN A 34 10.99 -14.15 4.47
N TYR A 35 10.11 -13.66 3.59
CA TYR A 35 10.00 -12.23 3.27
C TYR A 35 9.63 -11.40 4.51
N LYS A 36 8.80 -11.92 5.41
CA LYS A 36 8.48 -11.25 6.68
C LYS A 36 9.70 -11.17 7.60
N HIS A 37 10.55 -12.19 7.62
CA HIS A 37 11.81 -12.17 8.37
C HIS A 37 12.81 -11.21 7.71
N PHE A 38 13.04 -11.33 6.40
CA PHE A 38 13.91 -10.43 5.63
C PHE A 38 13.55 -8.95 5.79
N ASN A 39 12.25 -8.60 5.69
CA ASN A 39 11.81 -7.22 5.90
C ASN A 39 11.98 -6.72 7.36
N ARG A 40 12.22 -7.63 8.32
CA ARG A 40 12.43 -7.30 9.73
C ARG A 40 13.90 -7.38 10.15
N THR A 41 14.75 -8.01 9.36
CA THR A 41 16.15 -8.25 9.68
C THR A 41 17.00 -7.90 8.46
N ILE A 42 17.74 -6.80 8.56
CA ILE A 42 18.78 -6.43 7.60
C ILE A 42 20.02 -7.27 7.93
N PRO A 43 20.65 -7.97 6.97
CA PRO A 43 21.91 -8.66 7.20
C PRO A 43 22.99 -7.69 7.66
N LEU A 44 23.73 -8.03 8.73
CA LEU A 44 24.71 -7.12 9.35
C LEU A 44 25.81 -6.64 8.38
N GLU A 45 26.12 -7.42 7.33
CA GLU A 45 27.15 -7.07 6.33
C GLU A 45 26.73 -5.95 5.37
N GLU A 46 25.44 -5.61 5.25
CA GLU A 46 24.95 -4.48 4.45
C GLU A 46 24.74 -3.20 5.28
N VAL A 47 25.01 -3.25 6.58
CA VAL A 47 24.95 -2.07 7.45
C VAL A 47 26.30 -1.37 7.35
N GLU A 48 26.43 -0.41 6.42
CA GLU A 48 27.43 0.65 6.60
C GLU A 48 27.28 1.19 8.01
N GLU A 49 28.37 1.24 8.79
CA GLU A 49 28.35 1.70 10.19
C GLU A 49 27.73 3.10 10.26
N ILE A 50 26.43 3.16 10.55
CA ILE A 50 25.77 4.41 10.92
C ILE A 50 26.32 4.73 12.32
N ASN A 51 27.32 5.61 12.35
CA ASN A 51 27.91 6.19 13.55
C ASN A 51 26.80 6.65 14.51
N LEU A 52 26.53 5.85 15.55
CA LEU A 52 25.39 6.02 16.42
C LEU A 52 25.67 6.90 17.65
N CYS A 53 26.72 7.72 17.65
CA CYS A 53 27.11 8.52 18.82
C CYS A 53 27.69 9.89 18.44
N ALA A 54 26.83 10.87 18.18
CA ALA A 54 27.06 12.25 18.57
C ALA A 54 25.72 13.00 18.58
N GLU A 55 25.44 13.64 19.71
CA GLU A 55 24.28 14.44 20.03
C GLU A 55 23.99 15.52 18.95
N ALA A 56 22.96 15.31 18.14
CA ALA A 56 22.17 16.35 17.49
C ALA A 56 20.96 15.67 16.84
N ASP A 57 19.79 16.28 16.99
CA ASP A 57 18.50 15.79 16.54
C ASP A 57 18.56 15.11 15.17
N ILE A 58 18.45 13.77 15.16
CA ILE A 58 18.26 13.01 13.93
C ILE A 58 16.83 13.28 13.50
N ASP A 59 16.66 14.35 12.74
CA ASP A 59 15.43 14.60 12.01
C ASP A 59 15.33 13.48 10.98
N ILE A 60 14.55 12.46 11.32
CA ILE A 60 14.25 11.35 10.42
C ILE A 60 13.45 11.96 9.28
N ASN A 61 14.15 12.43 8.25
CA ASN A 61 13.57 12.85 6.99
C ASN A 61 13.19 11.59 6.19
N ILE A 62 12.33 10.75 6.77
CA ILE A 62 11.25 10.20 5.96
C ILE A 62 10.59 11.47 5.42
N PRO A 63 10.33 11.62 4.11
CA PRO A 63 9.38 12.60 3.65
C PRO A 63 8.02 12.15 4.20
N VAL A 64 7.82 12.30 5.51
CA VAL A 64 6.53 12.40 6.13
C VAL A 64 6.06 13.67 5.49
N PHE A 65 5.30 13.51 4.41
CA PHE A 65 4.48 14.58 3.92
C PHE A 65 3.56 14.93 5.10
N ASN A 66 4.04 15.86 5.92
CA ASN A 66 3.26 16.55 6.92
C ASN A 66 2.23 17.26 6.07
N GLY A 67 1.05 16.64 5.93
CA GLY A 67 0.04 16.97 4.92
C GLY A 67 -0.39 18.43 4.89
N ASP A 68 0.11 19.25 5.80
CA ASP A 68 -0.13 20.66 5.99
C ASP A 68 0.24 21.53 4.79
N LYS A 69 1.21 21.14 3.95
CA LYS A 69 1.68 21.93 2.79
C LYS A 69 1.19 21.44 1.41
N LEU A 70 0.18 20.57 1.35
CA LEU A 70 -0.34 20.07 0.05
C LEU A 70 -0.75 21.18 -0.92
N ASP A 71 -1.28 22.26 -0.38
CA ASP A 71 -1.71 23.46 -1.07
C ASP A 71 -0.57 24.24 -1.73
N GLU A 72 0.67 24.17 -1.22
CA GLU A 72 1.84 24.87 -1.80
C GLU A 72 2.30 24.22 -3.13
N TYR A 73 2.01 22.94 -3.33
CA TYR A 73 2.42 22.18 -4.52
C TYR A 73 1.38 22.23 -5.65
N ILE A 74 0.30 22.99 -5.49
CA ILE A 74 -0.82 23.04 -6.42
C ILE A 74 -0.82 24.37 -7.15
N GLU A 75 -0.52 24.34 -8.45
CA GLU A 75 -0.45 25.51 -9.32
C GLU A 75 -1.80 26.24 -9.46
N ASN A 76 -2.91 25.51 -9.35
CA ASN A 76 -4.24 26.09 -9.46
C ASN A 76 -4.65 26.77 -8.14
N GLU A 77 -4.71 28.10 -8.14
CA GLU A 77 -5.02 28.92 -6.96
C GLU A 77 -6.37 28.55 -6.30
N ILE A 78 -7.40 28.27 -7.10
CA ILE A 78 -8.73 27.89 -6.60
C ILE A 78 -8.63 26.53 -5.91
N LEU A 79 -7.98 25.55 -6.53
CA LEU A 79 -7.82 24.22 -5.97
C LEU A 79 -6.95 24.24 -4.71
N SER A 80 -5.88 25.03 -4.71
CA SER A 80 -5.00 25.25 -3.56
C SER A 80 -5.78 25.86 -2.39
N ALA A 81 -6.56 26.92 -2.63
CA ALA A 81 -7.42 27.55 -1.62
C ALA A 81 -8.51 26.61 -1.09
N VAL A 82 -9.04 25.71 -1.91
CA VAL A 82 -10.03 24.73 -1.44
C VAL A 82 -9.36 23.63 -0.62
N ILE A 83 -8.19 23.14 -1.04
CA ILE A 83 -7.43 22.10 -0.34
C ILE A 83 -6.88 22.60 0.98
N SER A 84 -6.49 23.87 1.09
CA SER A 84 -6.03 24.47 2.35
C SER A 84 -7.09 24.39 3.46
N THR A 85 -8.39 24.32 3.10
CA THR A 85 -9.51 24.14 4.06
C THR A 85 -9.68 22.71 4.58
N LEU A 86 -8.98 21.73 4.03
CA LEU A 86 -9.00 20.35 4.52
C LEU A 86 -8.13 20.20 5.77
N ASN A 87 -8.54 19.29 6.65
CA ASN A 87 -7.71 18.91 7.80
C ASN A 87 -6.45 18.15 7.33
N SER A 88 -5.37 18.22 8.10
CA SER A 88 -4.07 17.59 7.83
C SER A 88 -4.19 16.12 7.42
N LYS A 89 -5.00 15.34 8.14
CA LYS A 89 -5.26 13.92 7.82
C LYS A 89 -5.98 13.70 6.47
N ASP A 90 -6.84 14.62 6.06
CA ASP A 90 -7.53 14.55 4.76
C ASP A 90 -6.60 14.96 3.63
N LYS A 91 -5.75 15.98 3.84
CA LYS A 91 -4.68 16.37 2.91
C LYS A 91 -3.69 15.21 2.72
N GLN A 92 -3.24 14.58 3.80
CA GLN A 92 -2.35 13.42 3.76
C GLN A 92 -2.95 12.25 2.97
N LEU A 93 -4.24 11.98 3.15
CA LEU A 93 -4.94 10.92 2.39
C LEU A 93 -4.95 11.22 0.88
N LEU A 94 -5.18 12.48 0.49
CA LEU A 94 -5.13 12.89 -0.92
C LEU A 94 -3.73 12.77 -1.50
N TYR A 95 -2.71 13.21 -0.77
CA TYR A 95 -1.31 13.10 -1.18
C TYR A 95 -0.94 11.65 -1.49
N ILE A 96 -1.12 10.75 -0.52
CA ILE A 96 -0.80 9.32 -0.69
C ILE A 96 -1.62 8.69 -1.82
N LYS A 97 -2.87 9.13 -2.02
CA LYS A 97 -3.75 8.58 -3.05
C LYS A 97 -3.35 9.00 -4.46
N TYR A 98 -3.11 10.29 -4.67
CA TYR A 98 -3.01 10.90 -6.01
C TYR A 98 -1.58 11.28 -6.40
N TYR A 99 -0.72 11.60 -5.43
CA TYR A 99 0.69 11.86 -5.67
C TYR A 99 1.50 10.56 -5.65
N GLU A 100 1.35 9.74 -4.60
CA GLU A 100 2.06 8.46 -4.48
C GLU A 100 1.38 7.28 -5.18
N ASN A 101 0.19 7.47 -5.76
CA ASN A 101 -0.58 6.45 -6.47
C ASN A 101 -0.89 5.17 -5.67
N LYS A 102 -1.06 5.27 -4.35
CA LYS A 102 -1.42 4.09 -3.53
C LYS A 102 -2.86 3.62 -3.75
N THR A 103 -3.06 2.32 -3.62
CA THR A 103 -4.39 1.70 -3.67
C THR A 103 -5.17 1.96 -2.37
N ASP A 104 -6.51 1.89 -2.43
CA ASP A 104 -7.36 2.06 -1.24
C ASP A 104 -7.06 0.96 -0.18
N TYR A 105 -6.58 -0.22 -0.62
CA TYR A 105 -6.07 -1.27 0.26
C TYR A 105 -4.75 -0.89 0.95
N GLN A 106 -3.78 -0.34 0.24
CA GLN A 106 -2.53 0.13 0.85
C GLN A 106 -2.79 1.30 1.82
N LEU A 107 -3.69 2.21 1.46
CA LEU A 107 -4.15 3.28 2.35
C LEU A 107 -4.80 2.72 3.62
N SER A 108 -5.58 1.63 3.52
CA SER A 108 -6.23 1.01 4.68
C SER A 108 -5.20 0.49 5.69
N LEU A 109 -4.09 -0.08 5.19
CA LEU A 109 -2.96 -0.51 6.00
C LEU A 109 -2.22 0.67 6.65
N ILE A 110 -1.98 1.75 5.90
CA ILE A 110 -1.29 2.95 6.40
C ILE A 110 -2.10 3.65 7.50
N PHE A 111 -3.41 3.79 7.30
CA PHE A 111 -4.29 4.49 8.24
C PHE A 111 -4.87 3.59 9.35
N GLY A 112 -4.62 2.28 9.30
CA GLY A 112 -5.12 1.31 10.29
C GLY A 112 -6.65 1.16 10.30
N VAL A 113 -7.30 1.34 9.15
CA VAL A 113 -8.78 1.28 9.02
C VAL A 113 -9.19 0.33 7.91
N THR A 114 -10.50 0.07 7.76
CA THR A 114 -10.98 -0.77 6.66
C THR A 114 -10.86 -0.05 5.31
N GLN A 115 -10.72 -0.83 4.22
CA GLN A 115 -10.70 -0.27 2.86
C GLN A 115 -11.99 0.53 2.55
N GLN A 116 -13.14 0.04 3.02
CA GLN A 116 -14.42 0.73 2.83
C GLN A 116 -14.42 2.09 3.53
N SER A 117 -13.85 2.20 4.73
CA SER A 117 -13.71 3.48 5.44
C SER A 117 -12.85 4.49 4.67
N ILE A 118 -11.79 4.03 3.98
CA ILE A 118 -10.97 4.87 3.09
C ILE A 118 -11.78 5.35 1.90
N THR A 119 -12.52 4.45 1.23
CA THR A 119 -13.34 4.80 0.08
C THR A 119 -14.42 5.82 0.45
N GLU A 120 -15.15 5.61 1.55
CA GLU A 120 -16.15 6.55 2.06
C GLU A 120 -15.53 7.91 2.43
N ARG A 121 -14.37 7.91 3.09
CA ARG A 121 -13.65 9.14 3.45
C ARG A 121 -13.22 9.92 2.20
N LYS A 122 -12.64 9.24 1.21
CA LYS A 122 -12.25 9.82 -0.08
C LYS A 122 -13.45 10.45 -0.78
N ASN A 123 -14.57 9.73 -0.87
CA ASN A 123 -15.79 10.23 -1.50
C ASN A 123 -16.31 11.51 -0.80
N ARG A 124 -16.29 11.55 0.53
CA ARG A 124 -16.66 12.75 1.31
C ARG A 124 -15.72 13.93 1.03
N ILE A 125 -14.41 13.69 0.99
CA ILE A 125 -13.41 14.73 0.68
C ILE A 125 -13.64 15.27 -0.73
N LEU A 126 -13.75 14.40 -1.74
CA LEU A 126 -13.97 14.81 -3.13
C LEU A 126 -15.28 15.58 -3.30
N LYS A 127 -16.35 15.20 -2.59
CA LYS A 127 -17.61 15.94 -2.60
C LYS A 127 -17.45 17.35 -2.00
N LYS A 128 -16.70 17.49 -0.89
CA LYS A 128 -16.37 18.81 -0.32
C LYS A 128 -15.56 19.66 -1.29
N LEU A 129 -14.55 19.08 -1.94
CA LEU A 129 -13.73 19.76 -2.93
C LEU A 129 -14.60 20.22 -4.11
N LYS A 130 -15.41 19.33 -4.68
CA LYS A 130 -16.31 19.65 -5.80
C LYS A 130 -17.27 20.79 -5.48
N ASN A 131 -17.91 20.75 -4.31
CA ASN A 131 -18.87 21.79 -3.91
C ASN A 131 -18.21 23.17 -3.73
N ARG A 132 -16.94 23.21 -3.33
CA ARG A 132 -16.20 24.47 -3.13
C ARG A 132 -15.48 24.95 -4.39
N PHE A 133 -15.17 24.02 -5.30
CA PHE A 133 -14.57 24.33 -6.59
C PHE A 133 -15.62 24.82 -7.60
N GLN A 134 -16.87 24.38 -7.48
CA GLN A 134 -18.03 24.87 -8.25
C GLN A 134 -18.56 26.19 -7.67
N ILE A 135 -17.71 27.21 -7.60
CA ILE A 135 -18.18 28.60 -7.60
C ILE A 135 -18.88 28.87 -8.94
#